data_AF-A0A3N2N112-F1
#
_entry.id   AF-A0A3N2N112-F1
#
_cell.length_a   1.000
_cell.length_b   1.000
_cell.length_c   1.000
_cell.angle_alpha   90.00
_cell.angle_beta   90.00
_cell.angle_gamma   90.00
#
_symmetry.space_group_name_H-M   'P 1'
#
loop_
_entity.id
_entity.type
_entity.pdbx_description
1 polymer ?
#
loop_
_entity_poly.entity_id
_entity_poly.type
_entity_poly.pdbx_seq_one_letter_code
_entity_poly.pdbx_strand_id
1 'polypeptide(L)'
;MDYILKCLSAFLCAIYIAGCTASVPVDNVTDAGTAPEITPDYTGIVIPPNIAPMNFEIVNPGKEYVTRITGADGGELTAAGRVVKWNIDDWHKLLEANRGKTLDYEVYVKDDSGKWKRYTFSNTVAPDDIDPYISYRLIEPSYEQYALLTINQRDLTSFDEDVVFNNTLLNDDSRGFCINCHVPRNQYRDGSSQFHVRQFHGGTVLMTDGKVRKVNLKTDSTLAAGVYPAWHPTLNLIAYSVNTTKQRFFSVGDRKVEVYDTKSDMILYDIDRDEVRNIAADTTLQETFPAWHPDGKRLYYSVAAYPEGVGPGNIIEKYDSVRYDIVYRDFDPETYRFSRPDTIVNVASSGKSALLPRVSPDGRYLLYSMAPFGTFHIWHPESDLYVVDLETGENRELTEANSDDTESYHSWSSNSRWIVFSSRRDDGSYTRPYITYFSPEGKASKAFVVPQESPDYYRHLMKSYNVPEFFVAPVEVPRAELLDAVLGDACPVKFVSISVE
;
A
#
# COMPACT_ATOMS: atom_id res chain seq x y z
N MET A 1 27.97 -4.23 -61.44
CA MET A 1 27.00 -3.12 -61.29
C MET A 1 25.56 -3.63 -61.37
N ASP A 2 25.27 -4.87 -60.94
CA ASP A 2 23.93 -5.48 -60.93
C ASP A 2 23.57 -6.15 -59.58
N TYR A 3 24.38 -5.92 -58.55
CA TYR A 3 24.13 -6.40 -57.19
C TYR A 3 23.81 -5.28 -56.18
N ILE A 4 23.99 -4.01 -56.58
CA ILE A 4 23.71 -2.84 -55.72
C ILE A 4 22.27 -2.34 -55.93
N LEU A 5 21.62 -2.66 -57.06
CA LEU A 5 20.23 -2.25 -57.33
C LEU A 5 19.16 -3.16 -56.72
N LYS A 6 19.51 -4.35 -56.19
CA LYS A 6 18.55 -5.24 -55.51
C LYS A 6 18.42 -5.00 -54.00
N CYS A 7 19.32 -4.22 -53.41
CA CYS A 7 19.25 -3.85 -51.99
C CYS A 7 18.49 -2.54 -51.73
N LEU A 8 18.09 -1.81 -52.78
CA LEU A 8 17.33 -0.56 -52.66
C LEU A 8 15.81 -0.72 -52.83
N SER A 9 15.33 -1.91 -53.20
CA SER A 9 13.89 -2.21 -53.34
C SER A 9 13.28 -2.88 -52.10
N ALA A 10 14.06 -3.08 -51.03
CA ALA A 10 13.59 -3.66 -49.76
C ALA A 10 13.54 -2.65 -48.59
N PHE A 11 13.86 -1.38 -48.84
CA PHE A 11 13.89 -0.32 -47.81
C PHE A 11 12.86 0.79 -48.06
N LEU A 12 11.74 0.41 -48.68
CA LEU A 12 10.57 1.27 -48.90
C LEU A 12 9.27 0.47 -48.75
N CYS A 13 9.22 -0.48 -47.80
CA CYS A 13 7.94 -0.82 -47.17
C CYS A 13 7.69 0.24 -46.10
N ALA A 14 7.01 1.28 -46.58
CA ALA A 14 6.40 2.31 -45.78
C ALA A 14 5.73 1.72 -44.53
N ILE A 15 6.30 2.03 -43.37
CA ILE A 15 5.56 2.00 -42.11
C ILE A 15 4.61 3.19 -42.17
N TYR A 16 3.51 3.02 -42.90
CA TYR A 16 2.28 3.75 -42.62
C TYR A 16 1.69 3.12 -41.37
N ILE A 17 2.15 3.52 -40.19
CA ILE A 17 1.27 3.53 -39.01
C ILE A 17 0.35 4.72 -39.26
N ALA A 18 -0.63 4.52 -40.14
CA ALA A 18 -1.83 5.33 -40.09
C ALA A 18 -2.45 5.01 -38.74
N GLY A 19 -2.33 5.92 -37.78
CA GLY A 19 -3.17 5.89 -36.59
C GLY A 19 -4.61 5.93 -37.08
N CYS A 20 -5.25 4.77 -37.19
CA CYS A 20 -6.70 4.69 -37.34
C CYS A 20 -7.27 5.24 -36.03
N THR A 21 -7.49 6.56 -35.98
CA THR A 21 -8.38 7.16 -35.00
C THR A 21 -9.69 6.40 -35.07
N ALA A 22 -10.06 5.72 -33.99
CA ALA A 22 -11.28 4.96 -33.93
C ALA A 22 -12.45 5.91 -34.22
N SER A 23 -13.19 5.65 -35.30
CA SER A 23 -14.33 6.49 -35.66
C SER A 23 -15.48 6.25 -34.68
N VAL A 24 -15.92 7.30 -34.00
CA VAL A 24 -17.06 7.23 -33.08
C VAL A 24 -18.34 6.95 -33.88
N PRO A 25 -19.13 5.93 -33.52
CA PRO A 25 -20.39 5.64 -34.20
C PRO A 25 -21.38 6.81 -34.08
N VAL A 26 -21.93 7.26 -35.20
CA VAL A 26 -22.96 8.31 -35.26
C VAL A 26 -24.34 7.80 -35.66
N ASP A 27 -24.40 6.68 -36.40
CA ASP A 27 -25.64 6.07 -36.89
C ASP A 27 -25.99 4.80 -36.11
N ASN A 28 -27.29 4.51 -35.98
CA ASN A 28 -27.82 3.31 -35.30
C ASN A 28 -27.34 3.14 -33.86
N VAL A 29 -27.12 4.25 -33.15
CA VAL A 29 -26.75 4.26 -31.73
C VAL A 29 -27.99 4.38 -30.86
N THR A 30 -28.17 3.44 -29.94
CA THR A 30 -29.14 3.52 -28.84
C THR A 30 -28.43 3.76 -27.52
N ASP A 31 -29.00 4.63 -26.68
CA ASP A 31 -28.43 4.88 -25.35
C ASP A 31 -28.89 3.78 -24.37
N ALA A 32 -27.95 3.27 -23.57
CA ALA A 32 -28.21 2.29 -22.53
C ALA A 32 -28.86 2.90 -21.28
N GLY A 33 -28.62 4.19 -21.00
CA GLY A 33 -28.99 4.85 -19.76
C GLY A 33 -28.22 4.35 -18.53
N THR A 34 -27.15 3.59 -18.72
CA THR A 34 -26.33 3.01 -17.65
C THR A 34 -24.84 3.08 -17.99
N ALA A 35 -23.99 2.98 -16.97
CA ALA A 35 -22.56 2.77 -17.13
C ALA A 35 -22.27 1.41 -17.79
N PRO A 36 -21.12 1.28 -18.50
CA PRO A 36 -20.66 0.00 -19.02
C PRO A 36 -20.18 -0.89 -17.87
N GLU A 37 -20.18 -2.20 -18.11
CA GLU A 37 -19.48 -3.15 -17.24
C GLU A 37 -18.04 -3.25 -17.74
N ILE A 38 -17.09 -2.78 -16.93
CA ILE A 38 -15.65 -2.76 -17.27
C ILE A 38 -14.83 -3.39 -16.16
N THR A 39 -13.63 -3.83 -16.52
CA THR A 39 -12.70 -4.48 -15.59
C THR A 39 -11.25 -4.08 -15.88
N PRO A 40 -10.49 -3.57 -14.88
CA PRO A 40 -10.95 -3.21 -13.54
C PRO A 40 -12.04 -2.12 -13.56
N ASP A 41 -12.84 -2.02 -12.48
CA ASP A 41 -13.88 -1.00 -12.39
C ASP A 41 -13.26 0.37 -12.08
N TYR A 42 -13.12 1.18 -13.14
CA TYR A 42 -12.67 2.57 -13.08
C TYR A 42 -13.80 3.57 -13.32
N THR A 43 -15.04 3.20 -13.01
CA THR A 43 -16.20 4.09 -13.17
C THR A 43 -16.42 4.94 -11.91
N GLY A 44 -16.66 6.24 -12.08
CA GLY A 44 -17.06 7.14 -10.99
C GLY A 44 -15.96 7.41 -9.96
N ILE A 45 -14.71 7.52 -10.41
CA ILE A 45 -13.53 7.68 -9.54
C ILE A 45 -12.91 9.07 -9.67
N VAL A 46 -11.99 9.38 -8.75
CA VAL A 46 -11.11 10.55 -8.83
C VAL A 46 -9.71 10.10 -9.25
N ILE A 47 -9.21 10.66 -10.36
CA ILE A 47 -7.99 10.24 -11.05
C ILE A 47 -6.87 11.24 -10.72
N PRO A 48 -5.67 10.80 -10.27
CA PRO A 48 -4.53 11.68 -10.16
C PRO A 48 -4.08 12.15 -11.56
N PRO A 49 -3.80 13.43 -11.77
CA PRO A 49 -3.48 13.97 -13.09
C PRO A 49 -2.17 13.45 -13.69
N ASN A 50 -1.27 12.91 -12.86
CA ASN A 50 -0.02 12.31 -13.27
C ASN A 50 -0.04 10.76 -13.29
N ILE A 51 -1.19 10.11 -13.10
CA ILE A 51 -1.26 8.64 -13.06
C ILE A 51 -1.17 8.03 -14.46
N ALA A 52 -0.55 6.86 -14.54
CA ALA A 52 -0.47 6.01 -15.72
C ALA A 52 -1.86 5.71 -16.33
N PRO A 53 -1.92 5.36 -17.62
CA PRO A 53 -3.18 5.10 -18.30
C PRO A 53 -4.07 4.08 -17.59
N MET A 54 -5.33 4.48 -17.37
CA MET A 54 -6.35 3.62 -16.77
C MET A 54 -6.95 2.68 -17.82
N ASN A 55 -6.18 1.66 -18.19
CA ASN A 55 -6.56 0.66 -19.18
C ASN A 55 -7.61 -0.31 -18.61
N PHE A 56 -8.64 -0.65 -19.40
CA PHE A 56 -9.72 -1.54 -18.97
C PHE A 56 -10.21 -2.44 -20.12
N GLU A 57 -10.86 -3.54 -19.77
CA GLU A 57 -11.60 -4.40 -20.69
C GLU A 57 -13.10 -4.16 -20.56
N ILE A 58 -13.82 -4.05 -21.68
CA ILE A 58 -15.28 -3.97 -21.73
C ILE A 58 -15.86 -5.38 -21.62
N VAL A 59 -16.60 -5.63 -20.54
CA VAL A 59 -17.19 -6.95 -20.25
C VAL A 59 -18.46 -7.17 -21.06
N ASN A 60 -19.24 -6.10 -21.30
CA ASN A 60 -20.50 -6.16 -22.04
C ASN A 60 -20.36 -6.99 -23.35
N PRO A 61 -21.33 -7.86 -23.68
CA PRO A 61 -21.26 -8.70 -24.86
C PRO A 61 -21.42 -7.88 -26.14
N GLY A 62 -20.53 -8.09 -27.12
CA GLY A 62 -20.57 -7.43 -28.42
C GLY A 62 -19.51 -7.94 -29.40
N LYS A 63 -19.58 -7.47 -30.64
CA LYS A 63 -18.65 -7.83 -31.72
C LYS A 63 -17.60 -6.76 -32.00
N GLU A 64 -18.01 -5.49 -31.88
CA GLU A 64 -17.14 -4.33 -32.09
C GLU A 64 -17.33 -3.35 -30.95
N TYR A 65 -16.27 -2.62 -30.62
CA TYR A 65 -16.21 -1.76 -29.45
C TYR A 65 -15.47 -0.47 -29.81
N VAL A 66 -15.99 0.66 -29.34
CA VAL A 66 -15.31 1.96 -29.43
C VAL A 66 -15.48 2.67 -28.09
N THR A 67 -14.41 3.26 -27.57
CA THR A 67 -14.45 4.11 -26.39
C THR A 67 -13.99 5.50 -26.76
N ARG A 68 -14.72 6.52 -26.33
CA ARG A 68 -14.31 7.92 -26.38
C ARG A 68 -14.22 8.49 -24.97
N ILE A 69 -13.21 9.33 -24.72
CA ILE A 69 -13.11 10.19 -23.55
C ILE A 69 -13.11 11.64 -24.03
N THR A 70 -13.89 12.51 -23.40
CA THR A 70 -13.88 13.95 -23.64
C THR A 70 -13.62 14.70 -22.33
N GLY A 71 -12.68 15.64 -22.33
CA GLY A 71 -12.43 16.51 -21.18
C GLY A 71 -13.33 17.75 -21.18
N ALA A 72 -13.82 18.17 -20.01
CA ALA A 72 -14.66 19.35 -19.88
C ALA A 72 -13.96 20.65 -20.32
N ASP A 73 -12.64 20.77 -20.13
CA ASP A 73 -11.82 21.89 -20.59
C ASP A 73 -11.15 21.61 -21.97
N GLY A 74 -11.59 20.54 -22.64
CA GLY A 74 -11.14 20.12 -23.96
C GLY A 74 -10.19 18.92 -23.95
N GLY A 75 -9.88 18.44 -25.15
CA GLY A 75 -9.14 17.18 -25.37
C GLY A 75 -10.10 16.00 -25.56
N GLU A 76 -9.71 15.09 -26.45
CA GLU A 76 -10.46 13.88 -26.76
C GLU A 76 -9.49 12.72 -26.99
N LEU A 77 -9.82 11.54 -26.48
CA LEU A 77 -9.13 10.28 -26.81
C LEU A 77 -10.14 9.27 -27.34
N THR A 78 -9.74 8.49 -28.34
CA THR A 78 -10.56 7.41 -28.88
C THR A 78 -9.77 6.12 -29.00
N ALA A 79 -10.41 5.00 -28.69
CA ALA A 79 -9.84 3.66 -28.79
C ALA A 79 -10.86 2.68 -29.38
N ALA A 80 -10.39 1.78 -30.24
CA ALA A 80 -11.20 0.69 -30.78
C ALA A 80 -10.78 -0.65 -30.16
N GLY A 81 -11.75 -1.52 -29.90
CA GLY A 81 -11.52 -2.87 -29.38
C GLY A 81 -12.03 -3.06 -27.96
N ARG A 82 -12.19 -4.34 -27.59
CA ARG A 82 -12.72 -4.75 -26.28
C ARG A 82 -11.78 -4.37 -25.13
N VAL A 83 -10.47 -4.44 -25.38
CA VAL A 83 -9.42 -3.99 -24.47
C VAL A 83 -9.04 -2.57 -24.86
N VAL A 84 -9.28 -1.64 -23.95
CA VAL A 84 -9.02 -0.22 -24.12
C VAL A 84 -7.66 0.12 -23.50
N LYS A 85 -6.75 0.62 -24.35
CA LYS A 85 -5.44 1.11 -23.92
C LYS A 85 -5.22 2.51 -24.45
N TRP A 86 -4.68 3.39 -23.62
CA TRP A 86 -4.35 4.76 -24.02
C TRP A 86 -2.86 4.90 -24.27
N ASN A 87 -2.51 5.75 -25.25
CA ASN A 87 -1.15 6.25 -25.33
C ASN A 87 -0.86 7.09 -24.09
N ILE A 88 0.28 6.83 -23.44
CA ILE A 88 0.63 7.46 -22.16
C ILE A 88 0.80 8.98 -22.26
N ASP A 89 1.39 9.48 -23.34
CA ASP A 89 1.62 10.92 -23.52
C ASP A 89 0.30 11.66 -23.76
N ASP A 90 -0.55 11.10 -24.63
CA ASP A 90 -1.87 11.65 -24.91
C ASP A 90 -2.79 11.60 -23.68
N TRP A 91 -2.69 10.52 -22.89
CA TRP A 91 -3.38 10.36 -21.62
C TRP A 91 -2.99 11.44 -20.61
N HIS A 92 -1.71 11.61 -20.33
CA HIS A 92 -1.24 12.64 -19.40
C HIS A 92 -1.58 14.04 -19.90
N LYS A 93 -1.50 14.30 -21.21
CA LYS A 93 -1.91 15.58 -21.78
C LYS A 93 -3.40 15.86 -21.56
N LEU A 94 -4.26 14.85 -21.69
CA LEU A 94 -5.69 14.98 -21.40
C LEU A 94 -5.91 15.28 -19.91
N LEU A 95 -5.26 14.54 -19.01
CA LEU A 95 -5.41 14.71 -17.57
C LEU A 95 -4.94 16.09 -17.11
N GLU A 96 -3.75 16.52 -17.56
CA GLU A 96 -3.17 17.82 -17.22
C GLU A 96 -4.09 18.97 -17.65
N ALA A 97 -4.66 18.90 -18.85
CA ALA A 97 -5.59 19.90 -19.37
C ALA A 97 -6.91 19.98 -18.59
N ASN A 98 -7.24 18.96 -17.79
CA ASN A 98 -8.54 18.82 -17.12
C ASN A 98 -8.41 18.71 -15.59
N ARG A 99 -7.32 19.18 -14.97
CA ARG A 99 -7.16 19.20 -13.50
C ARG A 99 -8.36 19.86 -12.80
N GLY A 100 -8.94 19.17 -11.83
CA GLY A 100 -10.13 19.62 -11.10
C GLY A 100 -11.44 19.58 -11.91
N LYS A 101 -11.44 18.97 -13.10
CA LYS A 101 -12.59 18.86 -14.01
C LYS A 101 -12.99 17.41 -14.24
N THR A 102 -14.08 17.22 -14.96
CA THR A 102 -14.60 15.90 -15.31
C THR A 102 -14.09 15.44 -16.67
N LEU A 103 -13.92 14.12 -16.79
CA LEU A 103 -13.76 13.39 -18.04
C LEU A 103 -15.02 12.57 -18.27
N ASP A 104 -15.66 12.78 -19.42
CA ASP A 104 -16.85 12.03 -19.81
C ASP A 104 -16.45 10.87 -20.73
N TYR A 105 -16.86 9.66 -20.36
CA TYR A 105 -16.60 8.43 -21.07
C TYR A 105 -17.86 7.98 -21.81
N GLU A 106 -17.68 7.64 -23.09
CA GLU A 106 -18.71 7.00 -23.91
C GLU A 106 -18.16 5.69 -24.45
N VAL A 107 -18.80 4.58 -24.07
CA VAL A 107 -18.45 3.22 -24.50
C VAL A 107 -19.54 2.70 -25.42
N TYR A 108 -19.17 2.40 -26.66
CA TYR A 108 -20.05 1.89 -27.70
C TYR A 108 -19.79 0.41 -27.91
N VAL A 109 -20.85 -0.39 -27.85
CA VAL A 109 -20.79 -1.84 -28.07
C VAL A 109 -21.74 -2.20 -29.20
N LYS A 110 -21.23 -2.84 -30.25
CA LYS A 110 -22.03 -3.29 -31.38
C LYS A 110 -22.54 -4.70 -31.15
N ASP A 111 -23.85 -4.88 -31.26
CA ASP A 111 -24.49 -6.19 -31.16
C ASP A 111 -24.45 -6.99 -32.47
N ASP A 112 -24.93 -8.24 -32.42
CA ASP A 112 -24.99 -9.14 -33.58
C ASP A 112 -25.91 -8.66 -34.71
N SER A 113 -26.83 -7.73 -34.41
CA SER A 113 -27.71 -7.11 -35.41
C SER A 113 -27.07 -5.92 -36.12
N GLY A 114 -25.85 -5.54 -35.72
CA GLY A 114 -25.11 -4.40 -36.24
C GLY A 114 -25.52 -3.07 -35.63
N LYS A 115 -26.32 -3.06 -34.56
CA LYS A 115 -26.73 -1.84 -33.84
C LYS A 115 -25.72 -1.52 -32.75
N TRP A 116 -25.45 -0.24 -32.56
CA TRP A 116 -24.58 0.25 -31.50
C TRP A 116 -25.39 0.58 -30.26
N LYS A 117 -24.90 0.17 -29.10
CA LYS A 117 -25.41 0.59 -27.80
C LYS A 117 -24.34 1.42 -27.09
N ARG A 118 -24.70 2.64 -26.67
CA ARG A 118 -23.82 3.58 -25.95
C ARG A 118 -24.08 3.50 -24.46
N TYR A 119 -23.00 3.36 -23.70
CA TYR A 119 -22.94 3.42 -22.24
C TYR A 119 -22.11 4.63 -21.83
N THR A 120 -22.44 5.27 -20.71
CA THR A 120 -21.76 6.49 -20.27
C THR A 120 -21.44 6.48 -18.78
N PHE A 121 -20.31 7.10 -18.43
CA PHE A 121 -19.93 7.40 -17.05
C PHE A 121 -18.96 8.58 -17.05
N SER A 122 -18.70 9.17 -15.89
CA SER A 122 -17.73 10.26 -15.76
C SER A 122 -16.77 9.98 -14.61
N ASN A 123 -15.54 10.43 -14.77
CA ASN A 123 -14.53 10.48 -13.73
C ASN A 123 -14.12 11.93 -13.48
N THR A 124 -13.54 12.22 -12.32
CA THR A 124 -12.99 13.54 -12.00
C THR A 124 -11.48 13.47 -12.00
N VAL A 125 -10.79 14.43 -12.62
CA VAL A 125 -9.34 14.58 -12.45
C VAL A 125 -9.10 15.41 -11.19
N ALA A 126 -8.31 14.91 -10.26
CA ALA A 126 -7.96 15.65 -9.04
C ALA A 126 -7.10 16.87 -9.37
N PRO A 127 -7.10 17.91 -8.52
CA PRO A 127 -6.14 19.00 -8.63
C PRO A 127 -4.72 18.58 -8.19
N ASP A 128 -4.63 17.60 -7.30
CA ASP A 128 -3.39 17.15 -6.65
C ASP A 128 -2.79 15.92 -7.32
N ASP A 129 -1.48 15.96 -7.60
CA ASP A 129 -0.71 14.81 -8.07
C ASP A 129 -0.68 13.69 -7.02
N ILE A 130 -0.51 12.45 -7.46
CA ILE A 130 -0.12 11.34 -6.59
C ILE A 130 1.41 11.26 -6.49
N ASP A 131 1.92 10.74 -5.38
CA ASP A 131 3.33 10.38 -5.29
C ASP A 131 3.66 9.38 -6.42
N PRO A 132 4.75 9.60 -7.19
CA PRO A 132 5.00 8.86 -8.43
C PRO A 132 5.38 7.40 -8.20
N TYR A 133 5.72 6.97 -6.98
CA TYR A 133 6.09 5.58 -6.73
C TYR A 133 5.29 4.98 -5.57
N ILE A 134 5.08 3.67 -5.66
CA ILE A 134 4.75 2.83 -4.51
C ILE A 134 5.79 1.72 -4.37
N SER A 135 6.11 1.33 -3.14
CA SER A 135 6.86 0.12 -2.84
C SER A 135 5.98 -0.90 -2.15
N TYR A 136 6.12 -2.17 -2.52
CA TYR A 136 5.36 -3.28 -1.93
C TYR A 136 6.16 -4.58 -1.98
N ARG A 137 5.78 -5.49 -1.10
CA ARG A 137 6.25 -6.87 -1.15
C ARG A 137 5.28 -7.73 -1.94
N LEU A 138 5.79 -8.52 -2.88
CA LEU A 138 5.03 -9.62 -3.47
C LEU A 138 5.31 -10.91 -2.70
N ILE A 139 4.23 -11.54 -2.27
CA ILE A 139 4.25 -12.76 -1.45
C ILE A 139 3.14 -13.72 -1.90
N GLU A 140 3.37 -15.01 -1.76
CA GLU A 140 2.35 -16.02 -2.00
C GLU A 140 1.18 -15.88 -0.99
N PRO A 141 -0.07 -16.19 -1.40
CA PRO A 141 -1.28 -15.90 -0.63
C PRO A 141 -1.46 -16.75 0.64
N SER A 142 -0.57 -17.71 0.94
CA SER A 142 -0.43 -18.45 2.21
C SER A 142 0.55 -19.63 2.04
N TYR A 143 0.91 -20.29 3.15
CA TYR A 143 1.59 -21.61 3.25
C TYR A 143 2.88 -21.83 2.43
N GLU A 144 3.71 -20.81 2.23
CA GLU A 144 4.95 -20.97 1.47
C GLU A 144 6.19 -20.84 2.35
N GLN A 145 7.22 -21.59 1.97
CA GLN A 145 8.56 -21.41 2.51
C GLN A 145 8.99 -19.96 2.22
N TYR A 146 9.85 -19.37 3.05
CA TYR A 146 10.32 -17.99 2.89
C TYR A 146 11.24 -17.79 1.66
N ALA A 147 10.90 -18.36 0.51
CA ALA A 147 11.54 -18.19 -0.77
C ALA A 147 10.63 -17.37 -1.71
N LEU A 148 11.18 -16.88 -2.83
CA LEU A 148 10.44 -16.19 -3.89
C LEU A 148 9.75 -14.88 -3.48
N LEU A 149 10.22 -14.24 -2.40
CA LEU A 149 9.75 -12.93 -1.97
C LEU A 149 10.53 -11.84 -2.70
N THR A 150 9.81 -10.82 -3.15
CA THR A 150 10.40 -9.62 -3.74
C THR A 150 9.85 -8.38 -3.05
N ILE A 151 10.73 -7.41 -2.76
CA ILE A 151 10.35 -6.02 -2.51
C ILE A 151 10.52 -5.32 -3.85
N ASN A 152 9.45 -4.71 -4.33
CA ASN A 152 9.36 -4.07 -5.63
C ASN A 152 9.02 -2.59 -5.44
N GLN A 153 9.23 -1.82 -6.48
CA GLN A 153 8.77 -0.45 -6.61
C GLN A 153 8.14 -0.27 -7.98
N ARG A 154 7.06 0.50 -8.03
CA ARG A 154 6.23 0.70 -9.22
C ARG A 154 6.02 2.19 -9.45
N ASP A 155 6.34 2.66 -10.65
CA ASP A 155 6.11 4.05 -11.08
C ASP A 155 4.64 4.28 -11.42
N LEU A 156 3.87 4.87 -10.52
CA LEU A 156 2.45 5.17 -10.74
C LEU A 156 2.18 6.11 -11.93
N THR A 157 3.18 6.79 -12.49
CA THR A 157 3.04 7.62 -13.69
C THR A 157 3.24 6.84 -14.98
N SER A 158 3.89 5.67 -14.95
CA SER A 158 4.09 4.78 -16.10
C SER A 158 3.63 3.35 -15.80
N PHE A 159 4.09 2.35 -16.57
CA PHE A 159 3.90 0.93 -16.26
C PHE A 159 5.16 0.26 -15.68
N ASP A 160 6.21 1.02 -15.44
CA ASP A 160 7.51 0.50 -15.03
C ASP A 160 7.48 -0.02 -13.59
N GLU A 161 8.09 -1.19 -13.40
CA GLU A 161 8.23 -1.88 -12.12
C GLU A 161 9.65 -2.44 -12.01
N ASP A 162 10.30 -2.20 -10.87
CA ASP A 162 11.63 -2.70 -10.57
C ASP A 162 11.66 -3.49 -9.25
N VAL A 163 12.52 -4.52 -9.21
CA VAL A 163 12.78 -5.29 -8.00
C VAL A 163 13.91 -4.65 -7.21
N VAL A 164 13.59 -4.02 -6.08
CA VAL A 164 14.57 -3.45 -5.14
C VAL A 164 15.42 -4.55 -4.51
N PHE A 165 14.77 -5.60 -4.00
CA PHE A 165 15.46 -6.75 -3.41
C PHE A 165 14.63 -8.02 -3.55
N ASN A 166 15.28 -9.17 -3.76
CA ASN A 166 14.63 -10.47 -3.62
C ASN A 166 15.52 -11.46 -2.91
N ASN A 167 14.88 -12.41 -2.22
CA ASN A 167 15.57 -13.44 -1.46
C ASN A 167 15.77 -14.76 -2.26
N THR A 168 15.21 -14.88 -3.46
CA THR A 168 15.14 -16.13 -4.23
C THR A 168 16.48 -16.86 -4.34
N LEU A 169 17.53 -16.15 -4.76
CA LEU A 169 18.85 -16.76 -5.02
C LEU A 169 19.64 -17.11 -3.77
N LEU A 170 19.22 -16.63 -2.59
CA LEU A 170 19.92 -16.83 -1.33
C LEU A 170 19.26 -17.89 -0.44
N ASN A 171 18.11 -18.43 -0.86
CA ASN A 171 17.45 -19.52 -0.16
C ASN A 171 18.01 -20.86 -0.67
N ASP A 172 18.27 -21.78 0.27
CA ASP A 172 18.43 -23.21 -0.03
C ASP A 172 17.42 -24.03 0.80
N ASP A 173 17.22 -25.30 0.45
CA ASP A 173 16.24 -26.20 1.09
C ASP A 173 16.39 -26.33 2.62
N SER A 174 17.55 -25.94 3.19
CA SER A 174 17.86 -25.98 4.61
C SER A 174 17.87 -24.62 5.30
N ARG A 175 17.92 -23.50 4.56
CA ARG A 175 18.16 -22.15 5.08
C ARG A 175 17.37 -21.09 4.32
N GLY A 176 16.11 -20.93 4.71
CA GLY A 176 15.22 -19.89 4.21
C GLY A 176 15.27 -18.59 5.04
N PHE A 177 14.94 -17.44 4.43
CA PHE A 177 14.70 -16.20 5.19
C PHE A 177 13.64 -15.28 4.59
N CYS A 178 12.84 -14.64 5.45
CA CYS A 178 11.82 -13.68 5.02
C CYS A 178 12.44 -12.31 4.78
N ILE A 179 11.93 -11.58 3.79
CA ILE A 179 12.03 -10.12 3.71
C ILE A 179 10.66 -9.50 3.96
N ASN A 180 10.55 -8.54 4.87
CA ASN A 180 9.27 -7.94 5.28
C ASN A 180 9.42 -6.52 5.81
N CYS A 181 8.28 -5.83 5.98
CA CYS A 181 8.14 -4.54 6.66
C CYS A 181 9.12 -3.51 6.10
N HIS A 182 9.14 -3.40 4.76
CA HIS A 182 9.84 -2.31 4.10
C HIS A 182 9.04 -1.03 4.37
N VAL A 183 9.66 -0.05 5.05
CA VAL A 183 8.97 1.17 5.45
C VAL A 183 9.93 2.35 5.27
N PRO A 184 9.56 3.34 4.43
CA PRO A 184 10.37 4.54 4.25
C PRO A 184 10.16 5.55 5.39
N ARG A 185 11.13 6.45 5.59
CA ARG A 185 10.89 7.71 6.30
C ARG A 185 10.33 8.73 5.32
N ASN A 186 9.27 9.45 5.69
CA ASN A 186 8.70 10.57 4.92
C ASN A 186 8.53 10.27 3.42
N GLN A 187 7.89 9.15 3.07
CA GLN A 187 7.70 8.70 1.69
C GLN A 187 9.01 8.68 0.88
N TYR A 188 10.12 8.33 1.54
CA TYR A 188 11.46 8.19 0.96
C TYR A 188 12.09 9.51 0.47
N ARG A 189 11.59 10.66 0.92
CA ARG A 189 12.06 11.98 0.48
C ARG A 189 13.55 12.25 0.73
N ASP A 190 14.14 11.58 1.71
CA ASP A 190 15.55 11.71 2.09
C ASP A 190 16.37 10.44 1.82
N GLY A 191 15.81 9.51 1.03
CA GLY A 191 16.46 8.23 0.73
C GLY A 191 16.53 7.26 1.92
N SER A 192 15.85 7.56 3.03
CA SER A 192 15.88 6.71 4.23
C SER A 192 14.74 5.70 4.24
N SER A 193 15.09 4.42 4.42
CA SER A 193 14.14 3.32 4.49
C SER A 193 14.77 2.14 5.24
N GLN A 194 13.95 1.16 5.59
CA GLN A 194 14.43 -0.09 6.15
C GLN A 194 13.63 -1.25 5.61
N PHE A 195 14.17 -2.46 5.73
CA PHE A 195 13.37 -3.68 5.73
C PHE A 195 13.96 -4.71 6.68
N HIS A 196 13.16 -5.69 7.04
CA HIS A 196 13.54 -6.74 7.95
C HIS A 196 13.92 -8.01 7.19
N VAL A 197 15.02 -8.64 7.62
CA VAL A 197 15.38 -10.02 7.29
C VAL A 197 15.06 -10.90 8.50
N ARG A 198 14.31 -11.99 8.31
CA ARG A 198 13.91 -12.91 9.40
C ARG A 198 14.42 -14.32 9.16
N GLN A 199 14.72 -15.02 10.25
CA GLN A 199 15.33 -16.35 10.27
C GLN A 199 16.80 -16.31 9.86
N PHE A 200 17.18 -17.01 8.78
CA PHE A 200 18.57 -17.00 8.32
C PHE A 200 18.99 -15.57 7.93
N HIS A 201 20.26 -15.21 8.20
CA HIS A 201 20.77 -13.85 8.05
C HIS A 201 20.01 -12.74 8.82
N GLY A 202 19.21 -13.09 9.84
CA GLY A 202 18.29 -12.20 10.52
C GLY A 202 18.88 -10.87 10.99
N GLY A 203 18.11 -9.80 10.80
CA GLY A 203 18.47 -8.43 11.20
C GLY A 203 17.56 -7.40 10.54
N THR A 204 17.78 -6.14 10.85
CA THR A 204 17.12 -5.00 10.18
C THR A 204 18.13 -4.35 9.25
N VAL A 205 17.82 -4.33 7.95
CA VAL A 205 18.61 -3.60 6.96
C VAL A 205 18.11 -2.15 6.95
N LEU A 206 19.01 -1.22 7.22
CA LEU A 206 18.78 0.22 7.21
C LEU A 206 19.48 0.82 5.99
N MET A 207 18.73 1.61 5.23
CA MET A 207 19.22 2.52 4.20
C MET A 207 19.08 3.92 4.78
N THR A 208 20.19 4.58 5.09
CA THR A 208 20.21 5.92 5.71
C THR A 208 21.46 6.66 5.23
N ASP A 209 21.34 7.95 4.91
CA ASP A 209 22.46 8.80 4.48
C ASP A 209 23.29 8.19 3.32
N GLY A 210 22.60 7.54 2.37
CA GLY A 210 23.23 6.87 1.23
C GLY A 210 24.07 5.63 1.60
N LYS A 211 23.92 5.09 2.81
CA LYS A 211 24.61 3.88 3.27
C LYS A 211 23.62 2.79 3.61
N VAL A 212 24.06 1.55 3.39
CA VAL A 212 23.32 0.35 3.80
C VAL A 212 24.07 -0.33 4.95
N ARG A 213 23.35 -0.69 6.00
CA ARG A 213 23.88 -1.52 7.08
C ARG A 213 22.82 -2.43 7.66
N LYS A 214 23.23 -3.54 8.28
CA LYS A 214 22.33 -4.44 8.99
C LYS A 214 22.56 -4.35 10.49
N VAL A 215 21.49 -4.21 11.26
CA VAL A 215 21.53 -4.12 12.72
C VAL A 215 20.74 -5.23 13.39
N ASN A 216 21.19 -5.64 14.57
CA ASN A 216 20.46 -6.56 15.43
C ASN A 216 19.86 -5.77 16.59
N LEU A 217 18.56 -5.52 16.51
CA LEU A 217 17.81 -4.79 17.54
C LEU A 217 17.50 -5.63 18.80
N LYS A 218 17.77 -6.95 18.76
CA LYS A 218 17.60 -7.81 19.93
C LYS A 218 18.83 -7.74 20.82
N THR A 219 18.60 -7.39 22.08
CA THR A 219 19.55 -7.42 23.19
C THR A 219 19.09 -8.38 24.28
N ASP A 220 19.89 -8.56 25.33
CA ASP A 220 19.52 -9.34 26.51
C ASP A 220 18.41 -8.67 27.36
N SER A 221 18.09 -7.39 27.09
CA SER A 221 17.10 -6.59 27.83
C SER A 221 15.85 -6.24 27.02
N THR A 222 15.78 -6.65 25.76
CA THR A 222 14.60 -6.46 24.88
C THR A 222 13.89 -7.78 24.66
N LEU A 223 12.56 -7.78 24.63
CA LEU A 223 11.75 -8.97 24.39
C LEU A 223 12.12 -9.71 23.09
N ALA A 224 12.28 -8.98 21.99
CA ALA A 224 12.58 -9.50 20.65
C ALA A 224 13.29 -8.44 19.81
N ALA A 225 13.64 -8.79 18.56
CA ALA A 225 14.02 -7.79 17.57
C ALA A 225 12.79 -6.97 17.13
N GLY A 226 13.02 -5.75 16.61
CA GLY A 226 11.95 -4.88 16.11
C GLY A 226 11.09 -5.53 15.01
N VAL A 227 9.77 -5.37 15.11
CA VAL A 227 8.76 -5.97 14.23
C VAL A 227 8.09 -4.93 13.34
N TYR A 228 7.32 -4.00 13.91
CA TYR A 228 6.64 -2.94 13.16
C TYR A 228 7.31 -1.59 13.42
N PRO A 229 7.91 -0.95 12.41
CA PRO A 229 8.65 0.31 12.55
C PRO A 229 7.75 1.54 12.40
N ALA A 230 8.19 2.64 13.02
CA ALA A 230 7.79 4.00 12.69
C ALA A 230 8.98 4.94 12.81
N TRP A 231 9.38 5.52 11.67
CA TRP A 231 10.44 6.52 11.63
C TRP A 231 9.98 7.81 12.28
N HIS A 232 10.81 8.36 13.16
CA HIS A 232 10.63 9.73 13.60
C HIS A 232 10.82 10.66 12.39
N PRO A 233 9.97 11.70 12.20
CA PRO A 233 9.95 12.46 10.95
C PRO A 233 11.24 13.24 10.67
N THR A 234 11.95 13.71 11.71
CA THR A 234 13.16 14.55 11.52
C THR A 234 14.44 13.97 12.15
N LEU A 235 14.35 13.39 13.35
CA LEU A 235 15.46 12.75 14.03
C LEU A 235 15.79 11.35 13.46
N ASN A 236 17.03 10.92 13.65
CA ASN A 236 17.51 9.57 13.31
C ASN A 236 17.07 8.54 14.36
N LEU A 237 15.75 8.47 14.59
CA LEU A 237 15.12 7.58 15.55
C LEU A 237 14.06 6.72 14.86
N ILE A 238 13.91 5.48 15.33
CA ILE A 238 12.83 4.58 14.88
C ILE A 238 12.18 3.97 16.11
N ALA A 239 10.86 4.16 16.23
CA ALA A 239 10.06 3.42 17.19
C ALA A 239 9.72 2.05 16.59
N TYR A 240 9.89 0.99 17.38
CA TYR A 240 9.46 -0.36 17.00
C TYR A 240 8.52 -0.91 18.04
N SER A 241 7.49 -1.61 17.59
CA SER A 241 6.98 -2.70 18.43
C SER A 241 7.97 -3.87 18.39
N VAL A 242 8.10 -4.58 19.50
CA VAL A 242 8.82 -5.85 19.58
C VAL A 242 7.82 -6.90 20.03
N ASN A 243 7.64 -7.95 19.24
CA ASN A 243 6.52 -8.88 19.43
C ASN A 243 7.01 -10.33 19.41
N THR A 244 6.39 -11.17 20.24
CA THR A 244 6.45 -12.63 20.08
C THR A 244 5.29 -13.10 19.22
N THR A 245 5.46 -12.94 17.90
CA THR A 245 4.41 -13.20 16.92
C THR A 245 4.25 -14.69 16.61
N LYS A 246 3.00 -15.13 16.51
CA LYS A 246 2.60 -16.49 16.15
C LYS A 246 1.54 -16.44 15.06
N GLN A 247 1.44 -17.54 14.32
CA GLN A 247 0.46 -17.73 13.27
C GLN A 247 -0.48 -18.87 13.63
N ARG A 248 -1.74 -18.71 13.26
CA ARG A 248 -2.75 -19.77 13.27
C ARG A 248 -3.29 -19.91 11.85
N PHE A 249 -3.45 -21.16 11.44
CA PHE A 249 -3.93 -21.54 10.12
C PHE A 249 -5.25 -22.27 10.30
N PHE A 250 -6.26 -21.89 9.52
CA PHE A 250 -7.58 -22.51 9.59
C PHE A 250 -7.80 -23.44 8.41
N SER A 251 -8.38 -24.62 8.69
CA SER A 251 -8.75 -25.59 7.66
C SER A 251 -10.16 -25.38 7.10
N VAL A 252 -10.98 -24.50 7.72
CA VAL A 252 -12.38 -24.26 7.39
C VAL A 252 -12.72 -22.79 7.61
N GLY A 253 -13.59 -22.23 6.77
CA GLY A 253 -14.03 -20.84 6.81
C GLY A 253 -13.25 -19.93 5.85
N ASP A 254 -13.72 -18.70 5.69
CA ASP A 254 -13.16 -17.75 4.72
C ASP A 254 -11.82 -17.15 5.19
N ARG A 255 -11.59 -17.14 6.51
CA ARG A 255 -10.34 -16.71 7.13
C ARG A 255 -9.32 -17.84 7.08
N LYS A 256 -8.27 -17.67 6.28
CA LYS A 256 -7.22 -18.70 6.09
C LYS A 256 -6.11 -18.63 7.14
N VAL A 257 -5.78 -17.42 7.58
CA VAL A 257 -4.66 -17.14 8.49
C VAL A 257 -5.09 -16.13 9.54
N GLU A 258 -4.61 -16.32 10.76
CA GLU A 258 -4.60 -15.29 11.80
C GLU A 258 -3.17 -15.13 12.32
N VAL A 259 -2.82 -13.88 12.66
CA VAL A 259 -1.57 -13.56 13.34
C VAL A 259 -1.93 -12.98 14.70
N TYR A 260 -1.26 -13.45 15.73
CA TYR A 260 -1.44 -12.93 17.07
C TYR A 260 -0.08 -12.85 17.76
N ASP A 261 0.03 -11.89 18.67
CA ASP A 261 1.21 -11.76 19.51
C ASP A 261 0.94 -12.43 20.85
N THR A 262 1.92 -13.16 21.38
CA THR A 262 1.79 -13.71 22.75
C THR A 262 2.33 -12.75 23.80
N LYS A 263 3.22 -11.85 23.40
CA LYS A 263 3.84 -10.79 24.21
C LYS A 263 4.26 -9.67 23.28
N SER A 264 4.27 -8.45 23.77
CA SER A 264 4.88 -7.31 23.08
C SER A 264 5.46 -6.31 24.06
N ASP A 265 6.38 -5.49 23.57
CA ASP A 265 6.77 -4.21 24.16
C ASP A 265 6.95 -3.20 23.01
N MET A 266 7.34 -1.96 23.33
CA MET A 266 7.80 -0.96 22.37
C MET A 266 9.19 -0.42 22.74
N ILE A 267 10.05 -0.28 21.74
CA ILE A 267 11.40 0.29 21.90
C ILE A 267 11.61 1.49 20.97
N LEU A 268 12.45 2.42 21.40
CA LEU A 268 12.98 3.50 20.60
C LEU A 268 14.43 3.16 20.25
N TYR A 269 14.73 3.07 18.96
CA TYR A 269 16.07 2.88 18.44
C TYR A 269 16.67 4.22 18.00
N ASP A 270 17.85 4.51 18.50
CA ASP A 270 18.69 5.66 18.18
C ASP A 270 19.80 5.21 17.23
N ILE A 271 19.68 5.61 15.97
CA ILE A 271 20.56 5.15 14.88
C ILE A 271 21.97 5.71 15.07
N ASP A 272 22.10 6.95 15.54
CA ASP A 272 23.38 7.64 15.67
C ASP A 272 24.23 7.06 16.80
N ARG A 273 23.58 6.56 17.86
CA ARG A 273 24.25 5.99 19.04
C ARG A 273 24.29 4.46 19.05
N ASP A 274 23.57 3.81 18.13
CA ASP A 274 23.30 2.38 18.16
C ASP A 274 22.72 1.91 19.51
N GLU A 275 21.78 2.68 20.03
CA GLU A 275 21.14 2.45 21.34
C GLU A 275 19.65 2.17 21.22
N VAL A 276 19.15 1.26 22.04
CA VAL A 276 17.72 1.00 22.20
C VAL A 276 17.29 1.26 23.63
N ARG A 277 16.07 1.77 23.80
CA ARG A 277 15.44 2.01 25.10
C ARG A 277 13.95 1.71 25.05
N ASN A 278 13.36 1.34 26.18
CA ASN A 278 11.92 1.05 26.21
C ASN A 278 11.11 2.34 26.07
N ILE A 279 10.11 2.28 25.21
CA ILE A 279 8.98 3.22 25.17
C ILE A 279 7.95 2.70 26.17
N ALA A 280 7.41 1.51 25.94
CA ALA A 280 6.42 0.82 26.77
C ALA A 280 6.86 -0.64 26.96
N ALA A 281 6.65 -1.20 28.15
CA ALA A 281 7.03 -2.58 28.47
C ALA A 281 6.14 -3.18 29.58
N ASP A 282 4.84 -2.87 29.54
CA ASP A 282 3.89 -3.40 30.53
C ASP A 282 3.48 -4.81 30.12
N THR A 283 3.90 -5.81 30.88
CA THR A 283 3.63 -7.22 30.61
C THR A 283 2.15 -7.61 30.63
N THR A 284 1.26 -6.72 31.07
CA THR A 284 -0.20 -6.90 31.05
C THR A 284 -0.87 -6.37 29.79
N LEU A 285 -0.12 -5.66 28.95
CA LEU A 285 -0.57 -5.04 27.72
C LEU A 285 0.07 -5.68 26.49
N GLN A 286 -0.53 -5.38 25.35
CA GLN A 286 -0.04 -5.74 24.02
C GLN A 286 0.01 -4.48 23.15
N GLU A 287 1.19 -3.94 22.91
CA GLU A 287 1.47 -2.79 22.07
C GLU A 287 1.96 -3.17 20.67
N THR A 288 1.48 -2.46 19.65
CA THR A 288 1.87 -2.70 18.26
C THR A 288 1.63 -1.47 17.37
N PHE A 289 2.16 -1.53 16.14
CA PHE A 289 1.96 -0.54 15.08
C PHE A 289 2.17 0.92 15.51
N PRO A 290 3.40 1.30 15.90
CA PRO A 290 3.71 2.71 16.14
C PRO A 290 3.47 3.58 14.90
N ALA A 291 3.17 4.86 15.14
CA ALA A 291 3.13 5.91 14.12
C ALA A 291 3.40 7.28 14.75
N TRP A 292 4.37 8.00 14.20
CA TRP A 292 4.67 9.36 14.64
C TRP A 292 3.69 10.35 14.03
N HIS A 293 3.33 11.36 14.82
CA HIS A 293 2.83 12.61 14.27
C HIS A 293 3.96 13.30 13.47
N PRO A 294 3.67 13.96 12.33
CA PRO A 294 4.71 14.58 11.49
C PRO A 294 5.50 15.70 12.18
N ASP A 295 5.00 16.29 13.27
CA ASP A 295 5.78 17.25 14.09
C ASP A 295 6.86 16.60 14.98
N GLY A 296 6.86 15.25 15.07
CA GLY A 296 7.81 14.47 15.87
C GLY A 296 7.58 14.51 17.38
N LYS A 297 6.51 15.14 17.87
CA LYS A 297 6.28 15.33 19.32
C LYS A 297 5.30 14.35 19.94
N ARG A 298 4.70 13.48 19.13
CA ARG A 298 3.71 12.51 19.58
C ARG A 298 3.84 11.20 18.84
N LEU A 299 3.75 10.10 19.58
CA LEU A 299 3.75 8.75 19.07
C LEU A 299 2.39 8.08 19.35
N TYR A 300 1.69 7.70 18.30
CA TYR A 300 0.48 6.88 18.34
C TYR A 300 0.85 5.41 18.22
N TYR A 301 0.05 4.53 18.81
CA TYR A 301 0.19 3.08 18.66
C TYR A 301 -1.10 2.37 19.09
N SER A 302 -1.27 1.14 18.63
CA SER A 302 -2.37 0.28 19.05
C SER A 302 -2.00 -0.48 20.32
N VAL A 303 -2.94 -0.58 21.26
CA VAL A 303 -2.74 -1.30 22.52
C VAL A 303 -3.96 -2.12 22.92
N ALA A 304 -3.74 -3.33 23.43
CA ALA A 304 -4.78 -4.17 24.02
C ALA A 304 -4.36 -4.66 25.40
N ALA A 305 -5.28 -4.72 26.36
CA ALA A 305 -5.07 -5.51 27.57
C ALA A 305 -5.37 -6.99 27.30
N TYR A 306 -4.73 -7.90 28.03
CA TYR A 306 -5.20 -9.28 28.03
C TYR A 306 -6.60 -9.38 28.65
N PRO A 307 -7.55 -10.09 28.01
CA PRO A 307 -8.84 -10.39 28.63
C PRO A 307 -8.67 -11.21 29.93
N GLU A 308 -9.68 -11.17 30.81
CA GLU A 308 -9.65 -11.91 32.08
C GLU A 308 -9.40 -13.41 31.84
N GLY A 309 -8.40 -13.97 32.55
CA GLY A 309 -7.99 -15.38 32.41
C GLY A 309 -7.24 -15.71 31.12
N VAL A 310 -6.95 -14.71 30.27
CA VAL A 310 -6.14 -14.85 29.04
C VAL A 310 -4.74 -14.30 29.30
N GLY A 311 -3.75 -14.91 28.69
CA GLY A 311 -2.35 -14.48 28.75
C GLY A 311 -1.49 -15.18 27.71
N PRO A 312 -0.15 -14.99 27.75
CA PRO A 312 0.75 -15.51 26.74
C PRO A 312 0.67 -17.03 26.50
N GLY A 313 0.26 -17.80 27.51
CA GLY A 313 0.20 -19.26 27.47
C GLY A 313 -1.06 -19.85 26.81
N ASN A 314 -2.16 -19.10 26.72
CA ASN A 314 -3.45 -19.59 26.21
C ASN A 314 -4.12 -18.68 25.17
N ILE A 315 -3.50 -17.55 24.81
CA ILE A 315 -4.04 -16.60 23.82
C ILE A 315 -4.37 -17.23 22.45
N ILE A 316 -3.68 -18.32 22.04
CA ILE A 316 -3.99 -19.03 20.79
C ILE A 316 -5.44 -19.53 20.73
N GLU A 317 -6.01 -19.91 21.86
CA GLU A 317 -7.40 -20.40 21.98
C GLU A 317 -8.41 -19.25 22.12
N LYS A 318 -7.93 -18.04 22.40
CA LYS A 318 -8.70 -16.85 22.77
C LYS A 318 -8.34 -15.62 21.93
N TYR A 319 -7.71 -15.82 20.78
CA TYR A 319 -7.20 -14.75 19.92
C TYR A 319 -8.31 -13.79 19.48
N ASP A 320 -9.53 -14.30 19.35
CA ASP A 320 -10.75 -13.58 18.97
C ASP A 320 -11.37 -12.74 20.09
N SER A 321 -10.81 -12.83 21.30
CA SER A 321 -11.20 -11.99 22.45
C SER A 321 -10.30 -10.77 22.66
N VAL A 322 -9.19 -10.67 21.92
CA VAL A 322 -8.25 -9.54 22.02
C VAL A 322 -8.74 -8.38 21.16
N ARG A 323 -8.79 -7.18 21.74
CA ARG A 323 -9.29 -5.98 21.07
C ARG A 323 -8.39 -4.79 21.39
N TYR A 324 -7.94 -4.12 20.34
CA TYR A 324 -7.02 -3.01 20.43
C TYR A 324 -7.76 -1.67 20.40
N ASP A 325 -7.32 -0.75 21.25
CA ASP A 325 -7.58 0.68 21.16
C ASP A 325 -6.38 1.38 20.51
N ILE A 326 -6.51 2.65 20.13
CA ILE A 326 -5.37 3.48 19.74
C ILE A 326 -5.13 4.52 20.82
N VAL A 327 -3.88 4.56 21.28
CA VAL A 327 -3.39 5.51 22.29
C VAL A 327 -2.28 6.37 21.70
N TYR A 328 -1.92 7.42 22.41
CA TYR A 328 -0.76 8.25 22.10
C TYR A 328 0.05 8.57 23.35
N ARG A 329 1.32 8.92 23.13
CA ARG A 329 2.23 9.47 24.14
C ARG A 329 2.94 10.68 23.55
N ASP A 330 3.04 11.75 24.32
CA ASP A 330 3.88 12.90 23.97
C ASP A 330 5.36 12.49 24.15
N PHE A 331 6.22 12.98 23.26
CA PHE A 331 7.64 12.68 23.19
C PHE A 331 8.46 13.96 23.32
N ASP A 332 9.44 13.94 24.22
CA ASP A 332 10.43 15.00 24.36
C ASP A 332 11.70 14.64 23.57
N PRO A 333 12.00 15.34 22.45
CA PRO A 333 13.16 15.05 21.62
C PRO A 333 14.51 15.37 22.28
N GLU A 334 14.54 16.18 23.35
CA GLU A 334 15.78 16.51 24.06
C GLU A 334 16.17 15.43 25.07
N THR A 335 15.18 14.81 25.71
CA THR A 335 15.40 13.82 26.78
C THR A 335 15.07 12.38 26.38
N TYR A 336 14.45 12.19 25.21
CA TYR A 336 13.90 10.93 24.72
C TYR A 336 12.90 10.26 25.67
N ARG A 337 12.19 11.06 26.47
CA ARG A 337 11.17 10.59 27.40
C ARG A 337 9.78 10.66 26.77
N PHE A 338 8.91 9.75 27.22
CA PHE A 338 7.51 9.68 26.80
C PHE A 338 6.58 9.93 27.99
N SER A 339 5.48 10.65 27.78
CA SER A 339 4.42 10.89 28.78
C SER A 339 3.72 9.59 29.20
N ARG A 340 2.72 9.63 30.09
CA ARG A 340 1.78 8.51 30.23
C ARG A 340 0.90 8.41 28.97
N PRO A 341 0.43 7.20 28.59
CA PRO A 341 -0.46 7.04 27.45
C PRO A 341 -1.84 7.63 27.72
N ASP A 342 -2.46 8.15 26.67
CA ASP A 342 -3.85 8.61 26.63
C ASP A 342 -4.55 8.07 25.38
N THR A 343 -5.87 7.87 25.44
CA THR A 343 -6.63 7.16 24.41
C THR A 343 -7.23 8.12 23.39
N ILE A 344 -6.96 7.89 22.10
CA ILE A 344 -7.55 8.66 20.99
C ILE A 344 -8.69 7.91 20.30
N VAL A 345 -8.63 6.57 20.25
CA VAL A 345 -9.69 5.72 19.70
C VAL A 345 -10.00 4.63 20.71
N ASN A 346 -11.19 4.70 21.33
CA ASN A 346 -11.69 3.69 22.26
C ASN A 346 -12.80 2.87 21.59
N VAL A 347 -12.48 1.67 21.12
CA VAL A 347 -13.42 0.77 20.42
C VAL A 347 -13.45 -0.64 21.02
N ALA A 348 -12.44 -1.01 21.83
CA ALA A 348 -12.39 -2.28 22.52
C ALA A 348 -13.62 -2.50 23.42
N SER A 349 -14.05 -1.45 24.12
CA SER A 349 -15.25 -1.43 24.98
C SER A 349 -16.55 -1.73 24.20
N SER A 350 -16.55 -1.47 22.89
CA SER A 350 -17.69 -1.68 21.99
C SER A 350 -17.55 -2.96 21.16
N GLY A 351 -16.62 -3.85 21.52
CA GLY A 351 -16.46 -5.14 20.86
C GLY A 351 -15.79 -5.05 19.48
N LYS A 352 -14.96 -4.03 19.25
CA LYS A 352 -14.19 -3.82 18.02
C LYS A 352 -12.69 -3.68 18.32
N SER A 353 -11.84 -3.72 17.31
CA SER A 353 -10.38 -3.60 17.42
C SER A 353 -9.88 -2.58 16.41
N ALA A 354 -9.08 -1.61 16.84
CA ALA A 354 -8.49 -0.56 16.01
C ALA A 354 -6.97 -0.72 15.90
N LEU A 355 -6.48 -0.80 14.66
CA LEU A 355 -5.09 -1.10 14.34
C LEU A 355 -4.48 -0.18 13.31
N LEU A 356 -3.14 -0.20 13.30
CA LEU A 356 -2.30 0.43 12.28
C LEU A 356 -2.63 1.93 12.14
N PRO A 357 -2.47 2.73 13.21
CA PRO A 357 -2.56 4.18 13.08
C PRO A 357 -1.54 4.67 12.06
N ARG A 358 -1.95 5.63 11.21
CA ARG A 358 -1.10 6.36 10.27
C ARG A 358 -1.57 7.80 10.22
N VAL A 359 -0.72 8.72 10.65
CA VAL A 359 -1.01 10.16 10.60
C VAL A 359 -0.71 10.68 9.20
N SER A 360 -1.60 11.51 8.65
CA SER A 360 -1.37 12.22 7.39
C SER A 360 -0.14 13.12 7.48
N PRO A 361 0.62 13.33 6.39
CA PRO A 361 1.78 14.22 6.41
C PRO A 361 1.49 15.67 6.82
N ASP A 362 0.26 16.16 6.62
CA ASP A 362 -0.18 17.47 7.12
C ASP A 362 -0.52 17.48 8.63
N GLY A 363 -0.50 16.32 9.30
CA GLY A 363 -0.70 16.18 10.74
C GLY A 363 -2.16 16.21 11.18
N ARG A 364 -3.10 16.39 10.25
CA ARG A 364 -4.51 16.61 10.60
C ARG A 364 -5.31 15.34 10.80
N TYR A 365 -4.98 14.24 10.11
CA TYR A 365 -5.83 13.05 10.09
C TYR A 365 -5.07 11.81 10.57
N LEU A 366 -5.69 11.03 11.45
CA LEU A 366 -5.20 9.71 11.85
C LEU A 366 -6.07 8.63 11.19
N LEU A 367 -5.50 7.96 10.19
CA LEU A 367 -6.11 6.82 9.50
C LEU A 367 -5.80 5.52 10.24
N TYR A 368 -6.77 4.65 10.37
CA TYR A 368 -6.62 3.32 10.97
C TYR A 368 -7.58 2.31 10.33
N SER A 369 -7.35 1.02 10.58
CA SER A 369 -8.29 -0.05 10.21
C SER A 369 -9.02 -0.55 11.44
N MET A 370 -10.30 -0.85 11.30
CA MET A 370 -11.12 -1.42 12.36
C MET A 370 -11.75 -2.72 11.91
N ALA A 371 -11.62 -3.76 12.72
CA ALA A 371 -12.28 -5.04 12.52
C ALA A 371 -12.93 -5.48 13.85
N PRO A 372 -13.59 -6.65 13.90
CA PRO A 372 -14.08 -7.19 15.16
C PRO A 372 -12.94 -7.33 16.17
N PHE A 373 -11.86 -8.06 15.90
CA PHE A 373 -10.85 -8.41 16.91
C PHE A 373 -9.45 -8.55 16.33
N GLY A 374 -8.47 -8.80 17.21
CA GLY A 374 -7.15 -9.29 16.82
C GLY A 374 -6.22 -8.21 16.29
N THR A 375 -5.10 -8.64 15.71
CA THR A 375 -4.01 -7.78 15.21
C THR A 375 -3.75 -7.92 13.70
N PHE A 376 -4.51 -8.77 12.99
CA PHE A 376 -4.24 -9.13 11.59
C PHE A 376 -5.46 -8.93 10.69
N HIS A 377 -5.97 -7.70 10.68
CA HIS A 377 -7.19 -7.33 9.97
C HIS A 377 -7.18 -7.65 8.47
N ILE A 378 -6.03 -7.81 7.81
CA ILE A 378 -5.95 -8.16 6.38
C ILE A 378 -6.56 -9.53 6.00
N TRP A 379 -7.02 -10.32 6.97
CA TRP A 379 -7.83 -11.53 6.73
C TRP A 379 -9.22 -11.45 7.36
N HIS A 380 -9.68 -10.26 7.74
CA HIS A 380 -11.00 -10.03 8.31
C HIS A 380 -11.84 -9.30 7.26
N PRO A 381 -12.79 -9.99 6.58
CA PRO A 381 -13.67 -9.36 5.59
C PRO A 381 -14.41 -8.13 6.12
N GLU A 382 -14.59 -8.04 7.44
CA GLU A 382 -15.23 -6.94 8.13
C GLU A 382 -14.27 -5.78 8.47
N SER A 383 -13.03 -5.80 7.96
CA SER A 383 -12.05 -4.74 8.22
C SER A 383 -12.28 -3.56 7.30
N ASP A 384 -12.57 -2.42 7.91
CA ASP A 384 -12.84 -1.16 7.23
C ASP A 384 -11.83 -0.09 7.62
N LEU A 385 -11.61 0.88 6.74
CA LEU A 385 -10.80 2.06 7.02
C LEU A 385 -11.63 3.15 7.72
N TYR A 386 -11.01 3.77 8.73
CA TYR A 386 -11.57 4.85 9.54
C TYR A 386 -10.57 5.98 9.67
N VAL A 387 -11.06 7.19 9.89
CA VAL A 387 -10.21 8.36 10.09
C VAL A 387 -10.70 9.20 11.27
N VAL A 388 -9.75 9.66 12.09
CA VAL A 388 -9.96 10.70 13.11
C VAL A 388 -9.42 12.02 12.57
N ASP A 389 -10.23 13.06 12.53
CA ASP A 389 -9.74 14.43 12.41
C ASP A 389 -9.17 14.85 13.77
N LEU A 390 -7.85 15.04 13.85
CA LEU A 390 -7.11 15.33 15.08
C LEU A 390 -7.34 16.77 15.58
N GLU A 391 -7.86 17.66 14.74
CA GLU A 391 -8.24 19.02 15.15
C GLU A 391 -9.62 19.03 15.81
N THR A 392 -10.59 18.29 15.25
CA THR A 392 -11.99 18.31 15.71
C THR A 392 -12.35 17.16 16.66
N GLY A 393 -11.58 16.08 16.63
CA GLY A 393 -11.87 14.81 17.30
C GLY A 393 -12.93 13.96 16.59
N GLU A 394 -13.41 14.37 15.40
CA GLU A 394 -14.41 13.61 14.66
C GLU A 394 -13.82 12.30 14.13
N ASN A 395 -14.44 11.18 14.52
CA ASN A 395 -14.10 9.84 14.04
C ASN A 395 -15.18 9.30 13.12
N ARG A 396 -14.82 8.91 11.90
CA ARG A 396 -15.75 8.38 10.89
C ARG A 396 -15.12 7.29 10.04
N GLU A 397 -15.99 6.47 9.48
CA GLU A 397 -15.64 5.47 8.47
C GLU A 397 -15.35 6.15 7.12
N LEU A 398 -14.44 5.56 6.32
CA LEU A 398 -14.21 5.93 4.92
C LEU A 398 -15.10 5.09 3.98
N THR A 399 -16.41 5.18 4.15
CA THR A 399 -17.40 4.34 3.46
C THR A 399 -17.24 4.32 1.95
N GLU A 400 -16.88 5.44 1.31
CA GLU A 400 -16.66 5.51 -0.13
C GLU A 400 -15.43 4.71 -0.59
N ALA A 401 -14.41 4.55 0.25
CA ALA A 401 -13.21 3.79 -0.07
C ALA A 401 -13.36 2.29 0.26
N ASN A 402 -14.14 1.96 1.28
CA ASN A 402 -14.36 0.60 1.76
C ASN A 402 -15.14 -0.26 0.75
N SER A 403 -15.18 -1.56 1.01
CA SER A 403 -15.91 -2.54 0.21
C SER A 403 -16.60 -3.56 1.11
N ASP A 404 -17.27 -4.55 0.52
CA ASP A 404 -17.84 -5.68 1.27
C ASP A 404 -16.77 -6.71 1.71
N ASP A 405 -15.48 -6.40 1.52
CA ASP A 405 -14.34 -7.22 1.94
C ASP A 405 -13.24 -6.33 2.58
N THR A 406 -12.12 -6.97 2.85
CA THR A 406 -11.07 -6.55 3.77
C THR A 406 -10.22 -5.40 3.26
N GLU A 407 -10.09 -4.36 4.09
CA GLU A 407 -9.17 -3.23 3.89
C GLU A 407 -8.16 -3.07 5.03
N SER A 408 -6.86 -3.06 4.72
CA SER A 408 -5.79 -2.83 5.71
C SER A 408 -4.47 -2.43 5.06
N TYR A 409 -3.40 -2.30 5.86
CA TYR A 409 -2.06 -1.93 5.39
C TYR A 409 -2.07 -0.68 4.49
N HIS A 410 -2.54 0.43 5.05
CA HIS A 410 -2.67 1.72 4.39
C HIS A 410 -1.44 2.63 4.57
N SER A 411 -1.23 3.51 3.59
CA SER A 411 -0.19 4.54 3.58
C SER A 411 -0.72 5.83 2.97
N TRP A 412 -0.23 6.96 3.50
CA TRP A 412 -0.51 8.30 2.97
C TRP A 412 0.54 8.71 1.93
N SER A 413 0.08 9.34 0.87
CA SER A 413 0.93 10.10 -0.05
C SER A 413 1.48 11.35 0.64
N SER A 414 2.60 11.85 0.14
CA SER A 414 3.38 12.92 0.77
C SER A 414 2.66 14.27 0.84
N ASN A 415 1.60 14.48 0.04
CA ASN A 415 0.75 15.66 0.07
C ASN A 415 -0.55 15.47 0.87
N SER A 416 -0.76 14.28 1.48
CA SER A 416 -1.97 13.93 2.24
C SER A 416 -3.27 13.81 1.42
N ARG A 417 -3.20 13.76 0.08
CA ARG A 417 -4.39 13.76 -0.80
C ARG A 417 -4.70 12.41 -1.42
N TRP A 418 -3.84 11.43 -1.22
CA TRP A 418 -4.03 10.05 -1.66
C TRP A 418 -3.70 9.07 -0.55
N ILE A 419 -4.49 8.00 -0.49
CA ILE A 419 -4.27 6.85 0.38
C ILE A 419 -4.13 5.63 -0.53
N VAL A 420 -3.10 4.82 -0.31
CA VAL A 420 -2.96 3.48 -0.89
C VAL A 420 -3.15 2.46 0.22
N PHE A 421 -3.83 1.34 -0.06
CA PHE A 421 -4.07 0.28 0.91
C PHE A 421 -4.17 -1.08 0.23
N SER A 422 -4.04 -2.14 1.03
CA SER A 422 -4.23 -3.52 0.58
C SER A 422 -5.68 -3.92 0.72
N SER A 423 -6.28 -4.36 -0.38
CA SER A 423 -7.68 -4.83 -0.42
C SER A 423 -7.79 -6.26 -0.91
N ARG A 424 -8.78 -7.01 -0.42
CA ARG A 424 -9.17 -8.33 -0.95
C ARG A 424 -10.46 -8.32 -1.77
N ARG A 425 -11.03 -7.14 -2.05
CA ARG A 425 -12.37 -6.97 -2.62
C ARG A 425 -12.66 -7.67 -3.94
N ASP A 426 -11.64 -8.07 -4.68
CA ASP A 426 -11.81 -8.72 -5.99
C ASP A 426 -12.14 -10.21 -5.88
N ASP A 427 -11.45 -10.95 -5.02
CA ASP A 427 -11.53 -12.42 -4.95
C ASP A 427 -11.44 -13.02 -3.53
N GLY A 428 -11.35 -12.17 -2.50
CA GLY A 428 -11.20 -12.56 -1.09
C GLY A 428 -9.89 -13.28 -0.75
N SER A 429 -9.02 -13.54 -1.73
CA SER A 429 -7.90 -14.49 -1.63
C SER A 429 -6.53 -13.88 -1.87
N TYR A 430 -6.42 -12.85 -2.70
CA TYR A 430 -5.19 -12.11 -2.91
C TYR A 430 -5.39 -10.63 -2.60
N THR A 431 -4.38 -10.03 -1.98
CA THR A 431 -4.41 -8.58 -1.77
C THR A 431 -3.95 -7.85 -3.03
N ARG A 432 -4.62 -6.75 -3.33
CA ARG A 432 -4.32 -5.82 -4.42
C ARG A 432 -4.15 -4.40 -3.86
N PRO A 433 -3.30 -3.57 -4.47
CA PRO A 433 -3.13 -2.20 -4.02
C PRO A 433 -4.27 -1.35 -4.59
N TYR A 434 -5.07 -0.77 -3.70
CA TYR A 434 -6.16 0.16 -4.02
C TYR A 434 -5.78 1.57 -3.60
N ILE A 435 -6.21 2.56 -4.39
CA ILE A 435 -5.97 3.98 -4.18
C ILE A 435 -7.32 4.68 -4.02
N THR A 436 -7.40 5.62 -3.09
CA THR A 436 -8.52 6.58 -3.00
C THR A 436 -7.98 8.01 -2.88
N TYR A 437 -8.70 8.97 -3.48
CA TYR A 437 -8.46 10.38 -3.24
C TYR A 437 -9.04 10.78 -1.90
N PHE A 438 -8.31 11.57 -1.14
CA PHE A 438 -8.73 12.11 0.15
C PHE A 438 -8.75 13.63 0.08
N SER A 439 -9.96 14.19 0.04
CA SER A 439 -10.15 15.63 -0.18
C SER A 439 -9.63 16.47 1.00
N PRO A 440 -9.33 17.77 0.80
CA PRO A 440 -8.97 18.68 1.88
C PRO A 440 -10.01 18.79 3.01
N GLU A 441 -11.28 18.48 2.71
CA GLU A 441 -12.39 18.42 3.66
C GLU A 441 -12.45 17.10 4.45
N GLY A 442 -11.52 16.17 4.17
CA GLY A 442 -11.41 14.90 4.85
C GLY A 442 -12.34 13.81 4.29
N LYS A 443 -12.73 13.88 3.01
CA LYS A 443 -13.61 12.86 2.40
C LYS A 443 -12.84 11.96 1.45
N ALA A 444 -13.03 10.66 1.57
CA ALA A 444 -12.51 9.71 0.60
C ALA A 444 -13.41 9.66 -0.65
N SER A 445 -12.83 9.32 -1.80
CA SER A 445 -13.57 8.95 -3.00
C SER A 445 -13.74 7.44 -3.12
N LYS A 446 -14.51 7.00 -4.12
CA LYS A 446 -14.48 5.60 -4.57
C LYS A 446 -13.03 5.17 -4.81
N ALA A 447 -12.62 4.06 -4.20
CA ALA A 447 -11.29 3.51 -4.39
C ALA A 447 -11.18 2.71 -5.70
N PHE A 448 -9.99 2.71 -6.30
CA PHE A 448 -9.69 1.97 -7.53
C PHE A 448 -8.35 1.24 -7.42
N VAL A 449 -8.22 0.10 -8.10
CA VAL A 449 -6.97 -0.66 -8.10
C VAL A 449 -5.89 0.06 -8.90
N VAL A 450 -4.62 -0.04 -8.49
CA VAL A 450 -3.49 0.55 -9.23
C VAL A 450 -3.52 0.11 -10.71
N PRO A 451 -3.43 1.03 -11.68
CA PRO A 451 -3.52 0.70 -13.09
C PRO A 451 -2.35 -0.15 -13.60
N GLN A 452 -2.66 -1.02 -14.55
CA GLN A 452 -1.74 -1.98 -15.15
C GLN A 452 -1.78 -1.86 -16.68
N GLU A 453 -0.67 -2.19 -17.33
CA GLU A 453 -0.59 -2.13 -18.80
C GLU A 453 -1.60 -3.10 -19.46
N SER A 454 -1.77 -4.28 -18.86
CA SER A 454 -2.83 -5.23 -19.21
C SER A 454 -3.95 -5.16 -18.16
N PRO A 455 -5.21 -4.93 -18.56
CA PRO A 455 -6.32 -4.83 -17.62
C PRO A 455 -6.65 -6.15 -16.89
N ASP A 456 -6.22 -7.29 -17.44
CA ASP A 456 -6.41 -8.60 -16.83
C ASP A 456 -5.22 -9.04 -15.95
N TYR A 457 -4.19 -8.21 -15.79
CA TYR A 457 -2.95 -8.54 -15.07
C TYR A 457 -3.23 -9.17 -13.69
N TYR A 458 -4.10 -8.55 -12.88
CA TYR A 458 -4.39 -9.01 -11.52
C TYR A 458 -5.10 -10.36 -11.46
N ARG A 459 -5.79 -10.78 -12.52
CA ARG A 459 -6.45 -12.10 -12.58
C ARG A 459 -5.44 -13.24 -12.73
N HIS A 460 -4.31 -12.95 -13.37
CA HIS A 460 -3.25 -13.92 -13.60
C HIS A 460 -2.16 -13.88 -12.53
N LEU A 461 -2.16 -12.85 -11.68
CA LEU A 461 -1.18 -12.71 -10.62
C LEU A 461 -1.57 -13.54 -9.38
N MET A 462 -0.88 -14.67 -9.21
CA MET A 462 -1.03 -15.56 -8.06
C MET A 462 -0.21 -15.10 -6.84
N LYS A 463 0.03 -13.79 -6.70
CA LYS A 463 0.72 -13.19 -5.54
C LYS A 463 -0.11 -12.09 -4.92
N SER A 464 0.09 -11.88 -3.63
CA SER A 464 -0.49 -10.83 -2.81
C SER A 464 0.47 -9.64 -2.71
N TYR A 465 -0.07 -8.43 -2.85
CA TYR A 465 0.64 -7.18 -2.54
C TYR A 465 0.60 -6.93 -1.03
N ASN A 466 1.76 -6.74 -0.40
CA ASN A 466 1.85 -6.56 1.04
C ASN A 466 2.60 -5.25 1.34
N VAL A 467 2.08 -4.51 2.33
CA VAL A 467 2.69 -3.26 2.83
C VAL A 467 2.93 -2.28 1.67
N PRO A 468 1.89 -1.85 0.93
CA PRO A 468 2.05 -0.79 -0.05
C PRO A 468 2.36 0.53 0.68
N GLU A 469 3.48 1.15 0.32
CA GLU A 469 3.96 2.40 0.88
C GLU A 469 4.22 3.39 -0.25
N PHE A 470 3.83 4.65 -0.09
CA PHE A 470 4.10 5.69 -1.08
C PHE A 470 5.55 6.17 -1.02
N PHE A 471 6.10 6.49 -2.20
CA PHE A 471 7.46 6.94 -2.41
C PHE A 471 7.45 8.15 -3.37
N VAL A 472 8.16 9.21 -2.99
CA VAL A 472 8.32 10.40 -3.87
C VAL A 472 9.42 10.22 -4.92
N ALA A 473 10.26 9.20 -4.76
CA ALA A 473 11.38 8.85 -5.64
C ALA A 473 11.68 7.34 -5.52
N PRO A 474 12.27 6.71 -6.54
CA PRO A 474 12.61 5.30 -6.48
C PRO A 474 13.81 5.05 -5.55
N VAL A 475 13.91 3.83 -5.02
CA VAL A 475 15.12 3.34 -4.37
C VAL A 475 16.20 3.12 -5.43
N GLU A 476 17.29 3.87 -5.32
CA GLU A 476 18.45 3.79 -6.23
C GLU A 476 19.62 3.01 -5.63
N VAL A 477 19.50 2.57 -4.37
CA VAL A 477 20.54 1.79 -3.68
C VAL A 477 20.89 0.55 -4.50
N PRO A 478 22.16 0.34 -4.88
CA PRO A 478 22.54 -0.81 -5.66
C PRO A 478 22.19 -2.12 -4.95
N ARG A 479 21.56 -3.04 -5.68
CA ARG A 479 21.17 -4.34 -5.15
C ARG A 479 22.33 -5.14 -4.56
N ALA A 480 23.55 -4.95 -5.07
CA ALA A 480 24.76 -5.54 -4.52
C ALA A 480 25.05 -5.07 -3.09
N GLU A 481 24.85 -3.78 -2.78
CA GLU A 481 25.05 -3.26 -1.42
C GLU A 481 24.01 -3.79 -0.44
N LEU A 482 22.76 -3.91 -0.89
CA LEU A 482 21.70 -4.58 -0.11
C LEU A 482 22.06 -6.04 0.15
N LEU A 483 22.56 -6.74 -0.86
CA LEU A 483 23.00 -8.13 -0.73
C LEU A 483 24.16 -8.28 0.26
N ASP A 484 25.18 -7.43 0.16
CA ASP A 484 26.34 -7.45 1.06
C ASP A 484 25.92 -7.19 2.51
N ALA A 485 25.00 -6.24 2.74
CA ALA A 485 24.46 -5.98 4.08
C ALA A 485 23.63 -7.16 4.61
N VAL A 486 22.84 -7.83 3.75
CA VAL A 486 22.05 -9.02 4.14
C VAL A 486 22.98 -10.18 4.47
N LEU A 487 24.05 -10.42 3.71
CA LEU A 487 24.96 -11.53 3.95
C LEU A 487 25.92 -11.27 5.13
N GLY A 488 26.28 -10.01 5.36
CA GLY A 488 27.16 -9.59 6.46
C GLY A 488 26.57 -9.81 7.85
N ASP A 489 27.39 -9.65 8.88
CA ASP A 489 26.92 -9.72 10.26
C ASP A 489 26.08 -8.50 10.64
N ALA A 490 25.06 -8.72 11.46
CA ALA A 490 24.24 -7.64 11.99
C ALA A 490 25.00 -6.92 13.13
N CYS A 491 25.18 -5.60 13.01
CA CYS A 491 25.77 -4.78 14.07
C CYS A 491 24.90 -4.83 15.33
N PRO A 492 25.45 -5.22 16.50
CA PRO A 492 24.69 -5.26 17.73
C PRO A 492 24.37 -3.84 18.22
N VAL A 493 23.18 -3.65 18.78
CA VAL A 493 22.80 -2.40 19.48
C VAL A 493 22.93 -2.57 20.99
N LYS A 494 23.06 -1.44 21.70
CA LYS A 494 23.17 -1.41 23.16
C LYS A 494 21.85 -1.01 23.80
N PHE A 495 21.39 -1.75 24.80
CA PHE A 495 20.26 -1.32 25.62
C PHE A 495 20.68 -0.24 26.61
N VAL A 496 19.89 0.81 26.74
CA VAL A 496 20.07 1.89 27.72
C VAL A 496 18.82 2.02 28.56
N SER A 497 18.97 1.84 29.88
CA SER A 497 17.90 2.15 30.82
C SER A 497 17.76 3.66 30.98
N ILE A 498 16.55 4.16 30.86
CA ILE A 498 16.24 5.53 31.29
C ILE A 498 16.15 5.48 32.81
N SER A 499 17.07 6.16 33.51
CA SER A 499 16.93 6.37 34.95
C SER A 499 15.64 7.16 35.19
N VAL A 500 14.68 6.50 35.82
CA VAL A 500 13.46 7.14 36.33
C VAL A 500 13.92 7.97 37.54
N GLU A 501 13.94 9.29 37.41
CA GLU A 501 13.99 10.18 38.58
C GLU A 501 12.61 10.26 39.22
#